data_AF-A0A0N0GX40-F1
#
_entry.id   AF-A0A0N0GX40-F1
#
_cell.length_a   1.000
_cell.length_b   1.000
_cell.length_c   1.000
_cell.angle_alpha   90.00
_cell.angle_beta   90.00
_cell.angle_gamma   90.00
#
_symmetry.space_group_name_H-M   'P 1'
#
loop_
_entity.id
_entity.type
_entity.pdbx_description
1 polymer ?
#
loop_
_entity_poly.entity_id
_entity_poly.type
_entity_poly.pdbx_seq_one_letter_code
_entity_poly.pdbx_strand_id
1 'polypeptide(L)' 'MRHSQLHRRLPDGSRRFRSGTCGTAFSLPGLRREPDEEALQIEVRAVSEPFTSSEPAGTVHPW' A
#
# COMPACT_ATOMS: atom_id res chain seq x y z
N MET A 1 -16.45 1.50 6.67
CA MET A 1 -15.04 1.81 6.37
C MET A 1 -14.71 3.16 6.98
N ARG A 2 -13.63 3.24 7.77
CA ARG A 2 -13.14 4.48 8.40
C ARG A 2 -12.07 5.15 7.53
N HIS A 3 -11.08 4.38 7.09
CA HIS A 3 -9.99 4.84 6.23
C HIS A 3 -9.40 3.66 5.46
N SER A 4 -8.72 3.94 4.35
CA SER A 4 -7.90 2.98 3.63
C SER A 4 -6.43 3.18 3.98
N GLN A 5 -5.67 2.10 3.96
CA GLN A 5 -4.23 2.12 4.13
C GLN A 5 -3.55 1.53 2.91
N LEU A 6 -2.53 2.23 2.43
CA LEU A 6 -1.68 1.82 1.33
C LEU A 6 -0.34 1.34 1.87
N HIS A 7 0.03 0.12 1.47
CA HIS A 7 1.28 -0.52 1.79
C HIS A 7 2.03 -0.85 0.51
N ARG A 8 3.36 -0.81 0.58
CA ARG A 8 4.25 -1.33 -0.44
C ARG A 8 4.74 -2.71 -0.02
N ARG A 9 4.72 -3.68 -0.94
CA ARG A 9 5.38 -4.98 -0.79
C ARG A 9 6.81 -4.86 -1.28
N LEU A 10 7.75 -5.43 -0.54
CA LEU A 10 9.16 -5.48 -0.91
C LEU A 10 9.57 -6.91 -1.31
N PRO A 11 10.71 -7.07 -2.02
CA PRO A 11 11.20 -8.38 -2.46
C PRO A 11 11.43 -9.36 -1.30
N ASP A 12 11.79 -8.85 -0.12
CA ASP A 12 11.96 -9.64 1.12
C ASP A 12 10.63 -10.14 1.71
N GLY A 13 9.50 -9.87 1.06
CA GLY A 13 8.16 -10.22 1.49
C GLY A 13 7.58 -9.26 2.53
N SER A 14 8.36 -8.31 3.03
CA SER A 14 7.91 -7.32 4.01
C SER A 14 6.91 -6.33 3.40
N ARG A 15 6.17 -5.67 4.29
CA ARG A 15 5.16 -4.67 3.93
C ARG A 15 5.49 -3.38 4.65
N ARG A 16 5.63 -2.29 3.90
CA ARG A 16 5.90 -0.96 4.45
C ARG A 16 4.69 -0.07 4.25
N PHE A 17 4.12 0.45 5.34
CA PHE A 17 3.07 1.46 5.28
C PHE A 17 3.58 2.71 4.56
N ARG A 18 2.74 3.29 3.70
CA ARG A 18 3.08 4.50 2.95
C ARG A 18 2.13 5.64 3.21
N SER A 19 0.82 5.36 3.27
CA SER A 19 -0.18 6.40 3.49
C SER A 19 -1.51 5.81 3.94
N GLY A 20 -2.32 6.63 4.60
CA GLY A 20 -3.70 6.33 4.92
C GLY A 20 -4.59 7.52 4.59
N THR A 21 -5.79 7.26 4.07
CA THR A 21 -6.77 8.31 3.76
C THR A 21 -8.18 7.86 4.08
N CYS A 22 -9.04 8.80 4.44
CA CYS A 22 -10.49 8.57 4.52
C CYS A 22 -11.17 8.68 3.15
N GLY A 23 -10.47 9.21 2.13
CA GLY A 23 -10.94 9.29 0.74
C GLY A 23 -10.57 8.05 -0.08
N THR A 24 -10.69 8.17 -1.40
CA THR A 24 -10.45 7.08 -2.37
C THR A 24 -9.20 7.27 -3.23
N ALA A 25 -8.42 8.33 -2.99
CA ALA A 25 -7.21 8.66 -3.74
C ALA A 25 -6.00 8.80 -2.82
N PHE A 26 -4.84 8.36 -3.32
CA PHE A 26 -3.54 8.45 -2.64
C PHE A 26 -2.55 9.22 -3.49
N SER A 27 -1.67 9.98 -2.85
CA SER A 27 -0.47 10.56 -3.47
C SER A 27 0.77 10.00 -2.78
N LEU A 28 1.73 9.51 -3.56
CA LEU A 28 2.94 8.83 -3.08
C LEU A 28 4.20 9.54 -3.61
N PRO A 29 4.56 10.73 -3.06
CA PRO A 29 5.74 11.43 -3.49
C PRO A 29 7.02 10.68 -3.07
N GLY A 30 8.10 10.86 -3.83
CA GLY A 30 9.44 10.41 -3.44
C GLY A 30 9.63 8.88 -3.44
N LEU A 31 8.83 8.15 -4.20
CA LEU A 31 9.06 6.71 -4.41
C LEU A 31 10.43 6.49 -5.06
N ARG A 32 11.24 5.67 -4.41
CA ARG A 32 12.50 5.15 -4.93
C ARG A 32 12.46 3.63 -4.93
N ARG A 33 13.05 3.06 -5.97
CA ARG A 33 13.31 1.63 -6.10
C ARG A 33 14.24 1.18 -4.97
N GLU A 34 13.87 0.11 -4.28
CA GLU A 34 14.78 -0.57 -3.33
C GLU A 34 15.60 -1.64 -4.07
N PRO A 35 16.70 -2.15 -3.49
CA PRO A 35 17.45 -3.25 -4.07
C PRO A 35 16.53 -4.43 -4.44
N ASP A 36 16.82 -5.04 -5.60
CA ASP A 36 16.11 -6.22 -6.14
C ASP A 36 14.61 -6.04 -6.41
N GLU A 37 14.11 -4.81 -6.34
CA GLU A 37 12.70 -4.56 -6.56
C GLU A 37 12.41 -4.26 -8.02
N GLU A 38 12.02 -5.25 -8.79
CA GLU A 38 11.81 -5.12 -10.24
C GLU A 38 10.63 -4.21 -10.62
N ALA A 39 9.62 -4.13 -9.77
CA ALA A 39 8.46 -3.26 -9.94
C ALA A 39 7.90 -2.86 -8.57
N LEU A 40 7.22 -1.72 -8.51
CA LEU A 40 6.54 -1.27 -7.31
C LEU A 40 5.25 -2.08 -7.12
N GLN A 41 5.24 -2.96 -6.12
CA GLN A 41 4.05 -3.69 -5.71
C GLN A 41 3.32 -2.97 -4.57
N ILE A 42 2.05 -2.65 -4.78
CA ILE A 42 1.24 -1.86 -3.84
C ILE A 42 0.00 -2.63 -3.46
N GLU A 43 -0.35 -2.62 -2.18
CA GLU A 43 -1.60 -3.15 -1.64
C GLU A 43 -2.38 -2.04 -0.92
N VAL A 44 -3.70 -2.03 -1.09
CA VAL A 44 -4.63 -1.19 -0.33
C VAL A 44 -5.55 -2.09 0.50
N ARG A 45 -5.78 -1.71 1.75
CA ARG A 45 -6.76 -2.34 2.65
C ARG A 45 -7.71 -1.29 3.19
N ALA A 46 -9.00 -1.61 3.21
CA ALA A 46 -9.98 -0.83 3.96
C ALA A 46 -9.91 -1.23 5.43
N VAL A 47 -9.93 -0.24 6.32
CA VAL A 47 -10.00 -0.44 7.77
C VAL A 47 -11.37 0.06 8.23
N SER A 48 -12.13 -0.81 8.89
CA SER A 48 -13.43 -0.50 9.50
C SER A 48 -13.34 -0.52 11.01
N GLU A 49 -14.33 0.00 11.71
CA GLU A 49 -14.37 -0.04 13.17
C GLU A 49 -14.66 -1.47 13.67
N PRO A 50 -14.01 -1.93 14.77
CA PRO A 50 -13.05 -1.22 15.62
C PRO A 50 -11.60 -1.55 15.24
N PHE A 51 -11.18 -1.31 14.00
CA PHE A 51 -9.87 -1.63 13.40
C PHE A 51 -9.75 -3.02 12.73
N THR A 52 -10.84 -3.56 12.19
CA THR A 52 -10.79 -4.74 11.31
C THR A 52 -10.35 -4.33 9.90
N SER A 53 -9.35 -5.03 9.34
CA SER A 53 -8.85 -4.80 7.98
C SER A 53 -9.49 -5.76 6.98
N SER A 54 -9.74 -5.29 5.76
CA SER A 54 -10.14 -6.13 4.64
C SER A 54 -8.99 -7.00 4.12
N GLU A 55 -9.33 -7.95 3.25
CA GLU A 55 -8.38 -8.51 2.28
C GLU A 55 -7.72 -7.40 1.43
N PRO A 56 -6.48 -7.59 0.97
CA PRO A 56 -5.79 -6.58 0.18
C PRO A 56 -6.31 -6.56 -1.26
N ALA A 57 -6.43 -5.35 -1.81
CA ALA A 57 -6.47 -5.14 -3.25
C ALA A 57 -5.09 -4.67 -3.73
N GLY A 58 -4.50 -5.35 -4.70
CA GLY A 58 -3.13 -5.12 -5.15
C GLY A 58 -3.02 -4.61 -6.57
N THR A 59 -1.94 -3.88 -6.86
CA THR A 59 -1.50 -3.56 -8.23
C THR A 59 0.03 -3.52 -8.32
N VAL A 60 0.54 -3.65 -9.54
CA VAL A 60 1.97 -3.58 -9.87
C VAL A 60 2.20 -2.39 -10.80
N HIS A 61 3.14 -1.52 -10.44
CA HIS A 61 3.54 -0.37 -11.24
C HIS A 61 5.01 -0.52 -11.67
N PRO A 62 5.32 -0.44 -12.98
CA PRO A 62 6.72 -0.47 -13.44
C PRO A 62 7.49 0.77 -12.94
N TRP A 63 8.81 0.68 -12.81
CA TRP A 63 9.62 1.86 -12.44
C TRP A 63 9.69 2.90 -13.56
#